data_AF-A0A6C0HYR3-F1
#
_entry.id   AF-A0A6C0HYR3-F1
#
_cell.length_a   1.000
_cell.length_b   1.000
_cell.length_c   1.000
_cell.angle_alpha   90.00
_cell.angle_beta   90.00
_cell.angle_gamma   90.00
#
_symmetry.space_group_name_H-M   'P 1'
#
loop_
_entity.id
_entity.type
_entity.pdbx_description
1 polymer ?
#
loop_
_entity_poly.entity_id
_entity_poly.type
_entity_poly.pdbx_seq_one_letter_code
_entity_poly.pdbx_strand_id
1 'polypeptide(L)' 'MTSIQMDKKKFQKMLFINNAIEEGWSVKKNEESDSYIFTKKHENKREIFQSDYLEKFIQKNALDMTILTTVPTNI' A
#
# COMPACT_ATOMS: atom_id res chain seq x y z
N MET A 1 -1.45 -12.47 -24.98
CA MET A 1 -1.69 -11.85 -23.66
C MET A 1 -0.35 -11.32 -23.15
N THR A 2 -0.25 -10.05 -22.83
CA THR A 2 0.98 -9.44 -22.29
C THR A 2 1.03 -9.69 -20.79
N SER A 3 2.06 -10.37 -20.29
CA SER A 3 2.29 -10.53 -18.85
C SER A 3 2.81 -9.22 -18.26
N ILE A 4 2.10 -8.65 -17.29
CA ILE A 4 2.61 -7.51 -16.52
C ILE A 4 3.56 -8.07 -15.45
N GLN A 5 4.86 -7.89 -15.63
CA GLN A 5 5.83 -8.14 -14.57
C GLN A 5 5.87 -6.92 -13.64
N MET A 6 5.36 -7.08 -12.42
CA MET A 6 5.36 -6.04 -11.40
C MET A 6 6.19 -6.46 -10.20
N ASP A 7 7.02 -5.55 -9.70
CA ASP A 7 7.80 -5.76 -8.48
C ASP A 7 6.85 -5.95 -7.27
N LYS A 8 7.13 -6.98 -6.45
CA LYS A 8 6.33 -7.33 -5.26
C LYS A 8 6.18 -6.15 -4.29
N LYS A 9 7.25 -5.38 -4.05
CA LYS A 9 7.23 -4.22 -3.14
C LYS A 9 6.34 -3.12 -3.71
N LYS A 10 6.42 -2.88 -5.03
CA LYS A 10 5.56 -1.91 -5.71
C LYS A 10 4.07 -2.28 -5.58
N PHE A 11 3.75 -3.56 -5.76
CA PHE A 11 2.39 -4.06 -5.61
C PHE A 11 1.89 -3.94 -4.16
N GLN A 12 2.69 -4.33 -3.16
CA GLN A 12 2.33 -4.20 -1.75
C GLN A 12 2.10 -2.73 -1.35
N LYS A 13 2.93 -1.80 -1.85
CA LYS A 13 2.73 -0.36 -1.66
C LYS A 13 1.41 0.12 -2.27
N MET A 14 1.09 -0.36 -3.47
CA MET A 14 -0.18 -0.04 -4.13
C MET A 14 -1.38 -0.57 -3.32
N LEU A 15 -1.32 -1.80 -2.83
CA LEU A 15 -2.37 -2.39 -1.99
C LEU A 15 -2.56 -1.60 -0.70
N PHE A 16 -1.48 -1.22 -0.01
CA PHE A 16 -1.54 -0.43 1.22
C PHE A 16 -2.19 0.94 0.99
N ILE A 17 -1.78 1.66 -0.06
CA ILE A 17 -2.39 2.95 -0.43
C ILE A 17 -3.86 2.76 -0.78
N ASN A 18 -4.20 1.70 -1.51
CA ASN A 18 -5.58 1.41 -1.90
C ASN A 18 -6.46 1.16 -0.67
N ASN A 19 -6.00 0.36 0.29
CA ASN A 19 -6.71 0.11 1.54
C ASN A 19 -6.96 1.41 2.32
N ALA A 20 -5.96 2.30 2.39
CA ALA A 20 -6.13 3.60 3.05
C ALA A 20 -7.20 4.45 2.34
N ILE A 21 -7.24 4.44 1.00
CA ILE A 21 -8.26 5.16 0.24
C ILE A 21 -9.66 4.61 0.54
N GLU A 22 -9.83 3.28 0.55
CA GLU A 22 -11.11 2.62 0.90
C GLU A 22 -11.57 2.96 2.33
N GLU A 23 -10.63 3.15 3.26
CA GLU A 23 -10.92 3.60 4.63
C GLU A 23 -11.18 5.12 4.75
N GLY A 24 -11.19 5.86 3.62
CA GLY A 24 -11.50 7.28 3.58
C GLY A 24 -10.29 8.20 3.80
N TRP A 25 -9.07 7.70 3.67
CA TRP A 25 -7.87 8.53 3.67
C TRP A 25 -7.62 9.15 2.28
N SER A 26 -7.11 10.38 2.27
CA SER A 26 -6.45 11.00 1.12
C SER A 26 -4.95 10.79 1.25
N VAL A 27 -4.29 10.33 0.19
CA VAL A 27 -2.84 10.08 0.17
C VAL A 27 -2.16 11.00 -0.84
N LYS A 28 -1.15 11.75 -0.40
CA LYS A 28 -0.33 12.62 -1.27
C LYS A 28 1.14 12.26 -1.14
N LYS A 29 1.83 12.01 -2.26
CA LYS A 29 3.29 11.89 -2.30
C LYS A 29 3.93 13.28 -2.26
N ASN A 30 4.95 13.44 -1.44
CA ASN A 30 5.81 14.63 -1.36
C ASN A 30 7.21 14.23 -1.82
N GLU A 31 7.61 14.73 -2.99
CA GLU A 31 8.89 14.36 -3.61
C GLU A 31 10.07 15.10 -3.00
N GLU A 32 9.88 16.32 -2.49
CA GLU A 32 10.95 17.11 -1.87
C GLU A 32 11.46 16.49 -0.57
N SER A 33 10.58 15.80 0.16
CA SER A 33 10.89 15.17 1.45
C SER A 33 10.83 13.64 1.43
N ASP A 34 10.74 13.06 0.22
CA ASP A 34 10.55 11.62 -0.02
C ASP A 34 9.57 10.96 0.97
N SER A 35 8.35 11.48 1.03
CA SER A 35 7.35 11.04 1.99
C SER A 35 5.95 10.94 1.41
N TYR A 36 5.07 10.25 2.13
CA TYR A 36 3.64 10.16 1.86
C TYR A 36 2.86 10.78 3.00
N ILE A 37 1.91 11.64 2.67
CA ILE A 37 1.03 12.34 3.60
C ILE A 37 -0.36 11.71 3.48
N PHE A 38 -0.79 11.08 4.57
CA PHE A 38 -2.12 10.51 4.72
C PHE A 38 -2.97 11.49 5.51
N THR A 39 -4.14 11.86 5.01
CA THR A 39 -5.06 12.78 5.69
C THR A 39 -6.48 12.21 5.70
N LYS A 40 -7.14 12.20 6.86
CA LYS A 40 -8.54 11.75 7.00
C LYS A 40 -9.36 12.91 7.57
N LYS A 41 -9.93 13.71 6.66
CA LYS A 41 -10.54 15.01 7.00
C LYS A 41 -11.67 14.89 8.02
N HIS A 42 -12.53 13.89 7.87
CA HIS A 42 -13.68 13.70 8.77
C HIS A 42 -13.27 13.24 10.19
N GLU A 43 -12.05 12.76 10.38
CA GLU A 43 -11.48 12.41 11.69
C GLU A 43 -10.42 13.41 12.17
N ASN A 44 -10.14 14.47 11.40
CA ASN A 44 -9.02 15.41 11.64
C ASN A 44 -7.66 14.73 11.86
N LYS A 45 -7.41 13.58 11.20
CA LYS A 45 -6.14 12.86 11.30
C LYS A 45 -5.19 13.21 10.16
N ARG A 46 -3.90 13.26 10.47
CA ARG A 46 -2.81 13.45 9.51
C ARG A 46 -1.59 12.64 9.93
N GLU A 47 -1.08 11.83 9.03
CA GLU A 47 0.09 10.98 9.23
C GLU A 47 1.10 11.21 8.09
N ILE A 48 2.39 11.22 8.41
CA ILE A 48 3.47 11.37 7.43
C ILE A 48 4.37 10.14 7.54
N PHE A 49 4.56 9.46 6.41
CA PHE A 49 5.45 8.32 6.31
C PHE A 49 6.58 8.63 5.35
N GLN A 50 7.83 8.56 5.81
CA GLN A 50 9.00 8.54 4.93
C GLN A 50 8.91 7.31 4.01
N SER A 51 9.24 7.45 2.72
CA SER A 51 9.07 6.38 1.73
C SER A 51 9.76 5.09 2.15
N ASP A 52 11.01 5.16 2.60
CA ASP A 52 11.78 4.01 3.09
C ASP A 52 11.16 3.37 4.33
N TYR A 53 10.64 4.19 5.25
CA TYR A 53 9.97 3.69 6.44
C TYR A 53 8.65 3.01 6.07
N LEU A 54 7.87 3.60 5.17
CA LEU A 54 6.62 3.04 4.68
C LEU A 54 6.86 1.68 4.02
N GLU A 55 7.89 1.55 3.20
CA GLU A 55 8.25 0.27 2.58
C GLU A 55 8.61 -0.79 3.62
N LYS A 56 9.44 -0.45 4.61
CA LYS A 56 9.81 -1.36 5.70
C LYS A 56 8.60 -1.74 6.55
N PHE A 57 7.73 -0.77 6.84
CA PHE A 57 6.50 -0.97 7.59
C PHE A 57 5.57 -1.94 6.86
N ILE A 58 5.35 -1.71 5.56
CA ILE A 58 4.52 -2.60 4.75
C ILE A 58 5.14 -3.99 4.67
N GLN A 59 6.44 -4.12 4.46
CA GLN A 59 7.09 -5.43 4.42
C GLN A 59 6.99 -6.18 5.76
N LYS A 60 7.13 -5.46 6.87
CA LYS A 60 7.04 -6.03 8.23
C LYS A 60 5.62 -6.48 8.59
N ASN A 61 4.59 -5.79 8.08
CA ASN A 61 3.20 -5.99 8.47
C ASN A 61 2.33 -6.60 7.36
N ALA A 62 2.86 -6.79 6.15
CA ALA A 62 2.16 -7.47 5.08
C ALA A 62 1.97 -8.94 5.47
N LEU A 63 0.70 -9.38 5.49
CA LEU A 63 0.38 -10.80 5.45
C LEU A 63 1.03 -11.37 4.20
N ASP A 64 1.63 -12.56 4.32
CA ASP A 64 2.29 -13.20 3.20
C ASP A 64 1.24 -13.45 2.11
N MET A 65 1.34 -12.67 1.02
CA MET A 65 0.31 -12.60 -0.03
C MET A 65 0.08 -13.92 -0.78
N THR A 66 0.89 -14.94 -0.50
CA THR A 66 0.77 -16.31 -1.02
C THR A 66 -0.64 -16.90 -0.83
N ILE A 67 -1.39 -16.44 0.17
CA ILE A 67 -2.76 -16.92 0.47
C ILE A 67 -3.81 -16.39 -0.53
N LEU A 68 -3.59 -15.25 -1.17
CA LEU A 68 -4.56 -14.65 -2.11
C LEU A 68 -4.49 -15.25 -3.53
N THR A 69 -3.43 -15.99 -3.85
CA THR A 69 -3.22 -16.59 -5.18
C THR A 69 -3.64 -18.06 -5.26
N THR A 70 -4.01 -18.70 -4.15
CA THR A 70 -4.59 -20.05 -4.20
C THR A 70 -6.06 -19.94 -4.60
N VAL A 71 -6.31 -19.85 -5.91
CA VAL A 71 -7.62 -20.21 -6.44
C VAL A 71 -7.91 -21.64 -5.93
N PRO A 72 -8.99 -21.90 -5.17
CA PRO A 72 -9.36 -23.28 -4.91
C PRO A 72 -9.67 -23.89 -6.28
N THR A 73 -8.80 -24.78 -6.74
CA THR A 73 -9.09 -25.64 -7.88
C THR A 73 -10.25 -26.52 -7.45
N ASN A 74 -11.47 -26.06 -7.73
CA ASN A 74 -12.64 -26.92 -7.65
C ASN A 74 -12.50 -27.97 -8.74
N ILE A 75 -12.54 -29.20 -8.25
CA ILE A 75 -12.51 -30.52 -8.89
C ILE A 75 -13.41 -30.57 -10.12
#